data_AF-A0AA38FXE6-F1
#
_entry.id   AF-A0AA38FXE6-F1
#
_cell.length_a   1.000
_cell.length_b   1.000
_cell.length_c   1.000
_cell.angle_alpha   90.00
_cell.angle_beta   90.00
_cell.angle_gamma   90.00
#
_symmetry.space_group_name_H-M   'P 1'
#
loop_
_entity.id
_entity.type
_entity.pdbx_description
1 polymer ?
#
loop_
_entity_poly.entity_id
_entity_poly.type
_entity_poly.pdbx_seq_one_letter_code
_entity_poly.pdbx_strand_id
1 'polypeptide(L)'
;MDDNNKRIQSLGWLTESALLPKRQKAIGGVGVSSIVELRAQLYKTQEEAKRAKEGAPDNADVHRARKKPLPNDVFSVKNSGVEVRAHRDKLQLKAVDDGSASYAALEKKAELYSKLVRGELPDEEDKEKYCVDFLSKGVSEDTGQLEGDNKNDATERSDRTDDVISFSYSDGKRAGIGWTGHAGVGEEHKRLVREVNEETTEARENASILKQRRQIQAEKNREKLRQAFLKKQIEKLKAAKTEEHPQLPDS
;
A
#
# COMPACT_ATOMS: atom_id res chain seq x y z
N MET A 1 -76.32 -34.20 30.08
CA MET A 1 -76.85 -32.83 29.87
C MET A 1 -75.67 -31.93 29.47
N ASP A 2 -74.85 -32.33 28.48
CA ASP A 2 -73.47 -31.79 28.40
C ASP A 2 -72.99 -31.43 26.99
N ASP A 3 -73.84 -31.52 25.97
CA ASP A 3 -73.44 -31.22 24.59
C ASP A 3 -73.58 -29.73 24.23
N ASN A 4 -74.41 -28.99 24.97
CA ASN A 4 -74.51 -27.53 24.78
C ASN A 4 -73.32 -26.80 25.39
N ASN A 5 -72.77 -27.30 26.50
CA ASN A 5 -71.64 -26.67 27.18
C ASN A 5 -70.32 -26.80 26.37
N LYS A 6 -70.14 -27.91 25.65
CA LYS A 6 -69.00 -28.11 24.72
C LYS A 6 -69.06 -27.19 23.49
N ARG A 7 -70.26 -26.92 22.96
CA ARG A 7 -70.42 -25.98 21.84
C ARG A 7 -70.10 -24.53 22.23
N ILE A 8 -70.53 -24.12 23.43
CA ILE A 8 -70.23 -22.78 23.98
C ILE A 8 -68.73 -22.61 24.26
N GLN A 9 -68.04 -23.67 24.71
CA GLN A 9 -66.58 -23.66 24.89
C GLN A 9 -65.79 -23.69 23.57
N SER A 10 -66.36 -24.22 22.48
CA SER A 10 -65.76 -24.18 21.14
C SER A 10 -65.88 -22.82 20.43
N LEU A 11 -66.60 -21.86 21.01
CA LEU A 11 -66.62 -20.47 20.57
C LEU A 11 -65.41 -19.66 21.08
N GLY A 12 -64.43 -20.30 21.72
CA GLY A 12 -63.18 -19.67 22.16
C GLY A 12 -62.44 -18.96 21.02
N TRP A 13 -62.38 -19.56 19.83
CA TRP A 13 -61.69 -18.93 18.68
C TRP A 13 -62.43 -17.75 18.06
N LEU A 14 -63.76 -17.66 18.24
CA LEU A 14 -64.57 -16.53 17.75
C LEU A 14 -64.56 -15.34 18.73
N THR A 15 -64.24 -15.58 20.00
CA THR A 15 -64.34 -14.59 21.07
C THR A 15 -62.97 -14.11 21.57
N GLU A 16 -61.93 -14.94 21.48
CA GLU A 16 -60.55 -14.57 21.86
C GLU A 16 -59.88 -13.64 20.85
N SER A 17 -60.37 -13.58 19.61
CA SER A 17 -59.96 -12.57 18.62
C SER A 17 -60.69 -11.22 18.78
N ALA A 18 -61.41 -10.98 19.89
CA ALA A 18 -62.04 -9.70 20.20
C ALA A 18 -61.03 -8.60 20.63
N LEU A 19 -59.80 -8.62 20.10
CA LEU A 19 -59.01 -7.41 19.99
C LEU A 19 -59.70 -6.55 18.95
N LEU A 20 -60.60 -5.67 19.39
CA LEU A 20 -61.20 -4.64 18.56
C LEU A 20 -60.08 -4.03 17.70
N PRO A 21 -60.26 -3.95 16.36
CA PRO A 21 -59.25 -3.38 15.49
C PRO A 21 -58.79 -2.04 16.07
N LYS A 22 -57.52 -1.97 16.45
CA LYS A 22 -56.96 -0.74 17.03
C LYS A 22 -57.22 0.38 16.02
N ARG A 23 -57.83 1.48 16.48
CA ARG A 23 -58.06 2.65 15.64
C ARG A 23 -56.73 3.04 14.99
N GLN A 24 -56.75 3.28 13.67
CA GLN A 24 -55.56 3.62 12.91
C GLN A 24 -54.94 4.89 13.52
N LYS A 25 -53.71 4.76 14.03
CA LYS A 25 -52.95 5.90 14.54
C LYS A 25 -52.25 6.56 13.36
N ALA A 26 -52.43 7.87 13.21
CA ALA A 26 -51.66 8.65 12.24
C ALA A 26 -50.17 8.53 12.60
N ILE A 27 -49.35 8.22 11.61
CA ILE A 27 -47.90 8.16 11.76
C ILE A 27 -47.38 9.57 11.46
N GLY A 28 -46.64 10.17 12.40
CA GLY A 28 -46.08 11.50 12.20
C GLY A 28 -45.19 11.56 10.96
N GLY A 29 -45.44 12.54 10.08
CA GLY A 29 -44.67 12.73 8.84
C GLY A 29 -45.11 11.85 7.65
N VAL A 30 -46.11 10.97 7.80
CA VAL A 30 -46.62 10.14 6.70
C VAL A 30 -48.02 10.60 6.30
N GLY A 31 -48.19 10.95 5.03
CA GLY A 31 -49.49 11.35 4.46
C GLY A 31 -50.44 10.18 4.27
N VAL A 32 -51.75 10.44 4.31
CA VAL A 32 -52.80 9.43 4.08
C VAL A 32 -52.74 8.85 2.65
N SER A 33 -52.27 9.63 1.67
CA SER A 33 -52.03 9.13 0.31
C SER A 33 -50.90 8.09 0.26
N SER A 34 -49.80 8.34 0.97
CA SER A 34 -48.64 7.44 1.04
C SER A 34 -48.99 6.08 1.66
N ILE A 35 -49.80 6.06 2.73
CA ILE A 35 -50.23 4.78 3.33
C ILE A 35 -51.15 3.98 2.39
N VAL A 36 -51.98 4.64 1.59
CA VAL A 36 -52.84 3.99 0.60
C VAL A 36 -52.01 3.44 -0.56
N GLU A 37 -51.02 4.20 -1.04
CA GLU A 37 -50.09 3.76 -2.07
C GLU A 37 -49.29 2.53 -1.64
N LEU A 38 -48.77 2.52 -0.42
CA LEU A 38 -48.07 1.37 0.15
C LEU A 38 -48.95 0.13 0.25
N ARG A 39 -50.22 0.29 0.64
CA ARG A 39 -51.20 -0.81 0.64
C ARG A 39 -51.44 -1.35 -0.77
N ALA A 40 -51.52 -0.48 -1.77
CA ALA A 40 -51.66 -0.89 -3.16
C ALA A 40 -50.44 -1.70 -3.65
N GLN A 41 -49.22 -1.27 -3.30
CA GLN A 41 -47.99 -2.02 -3.61
C GLN A 41 -47.95 -3.38 -2.90
N LEU A 42 -48.32 -3.45 -1.61
CA LEU A 42 -48.42 -4.72 -0.89
C LEU A 42 -49.45 -5.67 -1.50
N TYR A 43 -50.59 -5.15 -1.95
CA TYR A 43 -51.62 -5.98 -2.56
C TYR A 43 -51.16 -6.51 -3.93
N LYS A 44 -50.55 -5.66 -4.77
CA LYS A 44 -49.94 -6.07 -6.05
C LYS A 44 -48.91 -7.17 -5.87
N THR A 45 -47.97 -7.00 -4.94
CA THR A 45 -46.93 -8.02 -4.67
C THR A 45 -47.51 -9.34 -4.15
N GLN A 46 -48.55 -9.29 -3.30
CA GLN A 46 -49.24 -10.51 -2.84
C GLN A 46 -50.00 -11.20 -3.98
N GLU A 47 -50.67 -10.46 -4.86
CA GLU A 47 -51.33 -11.03 -6.03
C GLU A 47 -50.34 -11.63 -7.01
N GLU A 48 -49.21 -10.97 -7.29
CA GLU A 48 -48.14 -11.50 -8.14
C GLU A 48 -47.56 -12.79 -7.56
N ALA A 49 -47.35 -12.87 -6.25
CA ALA A 49 -46.88 -14.09 -5.59
C ALA A 49 -47.91 -15.24 -5.67
N LYS A 50 -49.22 -14.93 -5.54
CA LYS A 50 -50.29 -15.92 -5.74
C LYS A 50 -50.38 -16.37 -7.20
N ARG A 51 -50.33 -15.43 -8.15
CA ARG A 51 -50.31 -15.70 -9.60
C ARG A 51 -49.09 -16.53 -10.00
N ALA A 52 -47.92 -16.29 -9.41
CA ALA A 52 -46.73 -17.11 -9.64
C ALA A 52 -46.89 -18.55 -9.10
N LYS A 53 -47.60 -18.71 -7.99
CA LYS A 53 -47.93 -20.03 -7.42
C LYS A 53 -49.02 -20.76 -8.21
N GLU A 54 -50.00 -20.04 -8.76
CA GLU A 54 -51.13 -20.58 -9.53
C GLU A 54 -50.78 -20.78 -11.02
N GLY A 55 -49.83 -20.01 -11.55
CA GLY A 55 -49.37 -20.06 -12.94
C GLY A 55 -48.32 -21.15 -13.23
N ALA A 56 -47.95 -21.95 -12.23
CA ALA A 56 -47.22 -23.19 -12.48
C ALA A 56 -48.22 -24.23 -13.03
N PRO A 57 -48.04 -24.74 -14.27
CA PRO A 57 -48.96 -25.67 -14.89
C PRO A 57 -48.74 -27.08 -14.31
N ASP A 58 -49.18 -27.33 -13.08
CA ASP A 58 -49.44 -28.68 -12.58
C ASP A 58 -50.30 -28.67 -11.30
N ASN A 59 -51.55 -28.17 -11.41
CA ASN A 59 -52.54 -28.21 -10.33
C ASN A 59 -53.55 -29.36 -10.51
N ALA A 60 -53.06 -30.53 -10.96
CA ALA A 60 -53.83 -31.78 -10.92
C ALA A 60 -53.34 -32.79 -9.86
N ASP A 61 -52.35 -32.41 -9.03
CA ASP A 61 -51.67 -33.34 -8.10
C ASP A 61 -51.89 -32.97 -6.61
N VAL A 62 -53.12 -32.56 -6.25
CA VAL A 62 -53.48 -32.20 -4.85
C VAL A 62 -53.44 -33.39 -3.87
N HIS A 63 -53.17 -34.63 -4.34
CA HIS A 63 -53.04 -35.81 -3.48
C HIS A 63 -51.72 -36.57 -3.60
N ARG A 64 -50.73 -36.07 -4.35
CA ARG A 64 -49.44 -36.75 -4.45
C ARG A 64 -48.46 -36.23 -3.40
N ALA A 65 -47.92 -37.14 -2.59
CA ALA A 65 -46.85 -36.84 -1.64
C ALA A 65 -45.74 -36.03 -2.33
N ARG A 66 -45.43 -34.86 -1.75
CA ARG A 66 -44.54 -33.85 -2.35
C ARG A 66 -43.25 -34.49 -2.84
N LYS A 67 -42.98 -34.42 -4.14
CA LYS A 67 -41.62 -34.65 -4.65
C LYS A 67 -40.75 -33.56 -4.04
N LYS A 68 -39.71 -33.97 -3.30
CA LYS A 68 -38.70 -33.05 -2.78
C LYS A 68 -38.16 -32.28 -4.01
N PRO A 69 -38.22 -30.94 -4.02
CA PRO A 69 -37.59 -30.20 -5.11
C PRO A 69 -36.13 -30.65 -5.14
N LEU A 70 -35.63 -31.04 -6.33
CA LEU A 70 -34.18 -31.08 -6.54
C LEU A 70 -33.65 -29.72 -6.06
N PRO A 71 -32.51 -29.67 -5.34
CA PRO A 71 -31.96 -28.41 -4.91
C PRO A 71 -31.56 -27.67 -6.18
N ASN A 72 -32.46 -26.82 -6.68
CA ASN A 72 -32.06 -25.72 -7.53
C ASN A 72 -31.12 -24.93 -6.62
N ASP A 73 -29.83 -25.13 -6.85
CA ASP A 73 -28.78 -24.54 -6.06
C ASP A 73 -29.00 -23.03 -6.07
N VAL A 74 -29.49 -22.49 -4.95
CA VAL A 74 -29.80 -21.07 -4.83
C VAL A 74 -28.52 -20.25 -5.02
N PHE A 75 -27.34 -20.87 -4.87
CA PHE A 75 -26.03 -20.30 -5.15
C PHE A 75 -25.63 -20.35 -6.64
N SER A 76 -26.36 -21.11 -7.49
CA SER A 76 -26.15 -21.17 -8.94
C SER A 76 -26.72 -19.96 -9.67
N VAL A 77 -27.68 -19.25 -9.09
CA VAL A 77 -28.28 -18.05 -9.71
C VAL A 77 -27.33 -16.88 -9.47
N LYS A 78 -26.33 -16.75 -10.33
CA LYS A 78 -25.42 -15.60 -10.32
C LYS A 78 -26.10 -14.40 -10.96
N ASN A 79 -25.91 -13.22 -10.36
CA ASN A 79 -26.32 -11.97 -10.99
C ASN A 79 -25.54 -11.79 -12.30
N SER A 80 -26.22 -11.51 -13.41
CA SER A 80 -25.60 -11.36 -14.75
C SER A 80 -24.45 -10.33 -14.78
N GLY A 81 -24.53 -9.29 -13.95
CA GLY A 81 -23.47 -8.28 -13.82
C GLY A 81 -22.18 -8.78 -13.14
N VAL A 82 -22.22 -9.89 -12.41
CA VAL A 82 -21.04 -10.49 -11.75
C VAL A 82 -20.14 -11.17 -12.78
N GLU A 83 -20.71 -11.87 -13.76
CA GLU A 83 -19.94 -12.52 -14.82
C GLU A 83 -19.27 -11.50 -15.74
N VAL A 84 -19.99 -10.43 -16.10
CA VAL A 84 -19.43 -9.32 -16.88
C VAL A 84 -18.28 -8.64 -16.15
N ARG A 85 -18.40 -8.45 -14.82
CA ARG A 85 -17.33 -7.87 -14.01
C ARG A 85 -16.15 -8.82 -13.88
N ALA A 86 -16.38 -10.09 -13.56
CA ALA A 86 -15.34 -11.11 -13.47
C ALA A 86 -14.57 -11.28 -14.80
N HIS A 87 -15.25 -11.19 -15.94
CA HIS A 87 -14.59 -11.24 -17.25
C HIS A 87 -13.71 -10.00 -17.49
N ARG A 88 -14.21 -8.81 -17.14
CA ARG A 88 -13.42 -7.56 -17.22
C ARG A 88 -12.19 -7.64 -16.31
N ASP A 89 -12.38 -8.06 -15.07
CA ASP A 89 -11.30 -8.16 -14.08
C ASP A 89 -10.24 -9.17 -14.54
N LYS A 90 -10.65 -10.31 -15.14
CA LYS A 90 -9.75 -11.30 -15.72
C LYS A 90 -8.95 -10.76 -16.92
N LEU A 91 -9.54 -9.91 -17.76
CA LEU A 91 -8.82 -9.26 -18.85
C LEU A 91 -7.85 -8.19 -18.35
N GLN A 92 -8.25 -7.43 -17.32
CA GLN A 92 -7.40 -6.40 -16.71
C GLN A 92 -6.21 -7.01 -15.96
N LEU A 93 -6.41 -8.11 -15.23
CA LEU A 93 -5.31 -8.86 -14.61
C LEU A 93 -4.32 -9.35 -15.66
N LYS A 94 -4.80 -9.89 -16.79
CA LYS A 94 -3.90 -10.28 -17.91
C LYS A 94 -3.13 -9.12 -18.52
N ALA A 95 -3.76 -7.96 -18.69
CA ALA A 95 -3.10 -6.76 -19.23
C ALA A 95 -2.08 -6.16 -18.24
N VAL A 96 -2.27 -6.36 -16.93
CA VAL A 96 -1.28 -6.00 -15.89
C VAL A 96 -0.17 -7.05 -15.81
N ASP A 97 -0.50 -8.32 -16.01
CA ASP A 97 0.43 -9.46 -16.06
C ASP A 97 1.16 -9.59 -17.41
N ASP A 98 0.87 -8.75 -18.40
CA ASP A 98 1.62 -8.73 -19.67
C ASP A 98 3.12 -8.51 -19.43
N GLY A 99 3.49 -8.00 -18.24
CA GLY A 99 4.75 -8.26 -17.54
C GLY A 99 6.01 -7.75 -18.26
N SER A 100 5.92 -7.40 -19.52
CA SER A 100 7.02 -7.16 -20.45
C SER A 100 7.84 -5.97 -20.01
N ALA A 101 7.19 -4.91 -19.53
CA ALA A 101 7.85 -3.77 -18.92
C ALA A 101 8.59 -4.16 -17.62
N SER A 102 8.02 -5.05 -16.82
CA SER A 102 8.66 -5.56 -15.59
C SER A 102 9.86 -6.46 -15.91
N TYR A 103 9.72 -7.38 -16.87
CA TYR A 103 10.78 -8.24 -17.36
C TYR A 103 11.92 -7.43 -17.99
N ALA A 104 11.61 -6.45 -18.84
CA ALA A 104 12.62 -5.55 -19.44
C ALA A 104 13.33 -4.70 -18.38
N ALA A 105 12.63 -4.23 -17.35
CA ALA A 105 13.25 -3.52 -16.24
C ALA A 105 14.15 -4.43 -15.40
N LEU A 106 13.75 -5.69 -15.20
CA LEU A 106 14.50 -6.67 -14.44
C LEU A 106 15.77 -7.12 -15.19
N GLU A 107 15.69 -7.29 -16.50
CA GLU A 107 16.82 -7.58 -17.38
C GLU A 107 17.87 -6.46 -17.33
N LYS A 108 17.45 -5.20 -17.48
CA LYS A 108 18.33 -4.03 -17.32
C LYS A 108 19.01 -3.98 -15.96
N LYS A 109 18.29 -4.31 -14.88
CA LYS A 109 18.86 -4.40 -13.53
C LYS A 109 19.89 -5.53 -13.45
N ALA A 110 19.59 -6.71 -14.00
CA ALA A 110 20.48 -7.86 -13.98
C ALA A 110 21.79 -7.60 -14.77
N GLU A 111 21.70 -6.91 -15.90
CA GLU A 111 22.87 -6.46 -16.66
C GLU A 111 23.73 -5.48 -15.84
N LEU A 112 23.10 -4.52 -15.16
CA LEU A 112 23.80 -3.56 -14.31
C LEU A 112 24.52 -4.26 -13.16
N TYR A 113 23.86 -5.20 -12.47
CA TYR A 113 24.50 -5.99 -11.42
C TYR A 113 25.65 -6.84 -11.97
N SER A 114 25.49 -7.45 -13.15
CA SER A 114 26.55 -8.23 -13.80
C SER A 114 27.77 -7.37 -14.12
N LYS A 115 27.56 -6.13 -14.58
CA LYS A 115 28.62 -5.14 -14.84
C LYS A 115 29.31 -4.67 -13.56
N LEU A 116 28.55 -4.39 -12.50
CA LEU A 116 29.08 -4.05 -11.17
C LEU A 116 29.97 -5.16 -10.61
N VAL A 117 29.50 -6.41 -10.67
CA VAL A 117 30.26 -7.58 -10.18
C VAL A 117 31.54 -7.79 -10.99
N ARG A 118 31.48 -7.57 -12.31
CA ARG A 118 32.64 -7.72 -13.19
C ARG A 118 33.63 -6.55 -13.10
N GLY A 119 33.24 -5.42 -12.50
CA GLY A 119 34.09 -4.24 -12.37
C GLY A 119 34.37 -3.54 -13.72
N GLU A 120 33.49 -3.74 -14.71
CA GLU A 120 33.61 -3.15 -16.05
C GLU A 120 32.86 -1.81 -16.19
N LEU A 121 32.39 -1.23 -15.07
CA LEU A 121 31.84 0.12 -15.13
C LEU A 121 32.99 1.11 -15.39
N PRO A 122 32.86 2.00 -16.38
CA PRO A 122 33.81 3.09 -16.59
C PRO A 122 33.80 3.96 -15.34
N ASP A 123 34.78 3.73 -14.48
CA ASP A 123 34.83 4.26 -13.12
C ASP A 123 35.07 5.79 -13.06
N GLU A 124 35.24 6.42 -14.23
CA GLU A 124 35.59 7.83 -14.38
C GLU A 124 34.38 8.73 -14.68
N GLU A 125 33.32 8.27 -15.36
CA GLU A 125 32.27 9.18 -15.87
C GLU A 125 30.96 9.15 -15.04
N ASP A 126 30.71 8.06 -14.31
CA ASP A 126 29.47 7.89 -13.53
C ASP A 126 29.56 8.41 -12.08
N LYS A 127 30.77 8.53 -11.51
CA LYS A 127 30.93 9.05 -10.15
C LYS A 127 30.41 10.48 -10.04
N GLU A 128 30.66 11.31 -11.04
CA GLU A 128 30.19 12.69 -11.05
C GLU A 128 28.69 12.81 -11.38
N LYS A 129 28.16 11.89 -12.20
CA LYS A 129 26.77 11.89 -12.64
C LYS A 129 25.76 11.51 -11.56
N TYR A 130 26.14 10.61 -10.65
CA TYR A 130 25.25 10.11 -9.58
C TYR A 130 25.59 10.66 -8.18
N CYS A 131 26.68 11.40 -8.03
CA CYS A 131 26.97 12.10 -6.79
C CYS A 131 26.19 13.42 -6.70
N VAL A 132 25.39 13.55 -5.65
CA VAL A 132 24.75 14.83 -5.31
C VAL A 132 25.82 15.74 -4.71
N ASP A 133 26.11 16.86 -5.36
CA ASP A 133 26.96 17.90 -4.79
C ASP A 133 26.15 18.72 -3.77
N PHE A 134 26.42 18.50 -2.49
CA PHE A 134 25.75 19.20 -1.40
C PHE A 134 26.30 20.63 -1.20
N LEU A 135 27.48 20.96 -1.73
CA LEU A 135 28.10 22.27 -1.57
C LEU A 135 27.53 23.29 -2.56
N SER A 136 27.19 22.89 -3.79
CA SER A 136 26.54 23.77 -4.77
C SER A 136 25.10 24.15 -4.40
N LYS A 137 24.40 23.35 -3.59
CA LYS A 137 23.01 23.62 -3.16
C LYS A 137 22.86 24.85 -2.25
N GLY A 138 23.94 25.43 -1.74
CA GLY A 138 23.92 26.63 -0.89
C GLY A 138 24.10 27.97 -1.60
N VAL A 139 24.55 27.98 -2.87
CA VAL A 139 24.98 29.21 -3.58
C VAL A 139 24.50 29.22 -5.03
N SER A 140 23.30 28.73 -5.30
CA SER A 140 22.69 28.84 -6.63
C SER A 140 21.30 29.44 -6.49
N GLU A 141 21.27 30.75 -6.24
CA GLU A 141 20.25 31.57 -6.87
C GLU A 141 20.50 31.53 -8.39
N ASP A 142 19.64 30.79 -9.08
CA ASP A 142 19.12 31.10 -10.41
C ASP A 142 20.11 31.76 -11.40
N THR A 143 21.10 31.01 -11.90
CA THR A 143 21.81 31.38 -13.15
C THR A 143 22.31 30.14 -13.89
N GLY A 144 21.81 29.93 -15.11
CA GLY A 144 22.57 29.24 -16.18
C GLY A 144 21.98 27.96 -16.76
N GLN A 145 21.15 28.12 -17.80
CA GLN A 145 20.95 27.13 -18.87
C GLN A 145 22.29 26.64 -19.46
N LEU A 146 22.44 25.32 -19.68
CA LEU A 146 23.07 24.71 -20.86
C LEU A 146 22.40 23.33 -21.07
N GLU A 147 21.47 23.21 -22.02
CA GLU A 147 21.68 22.67 -23.38
C GLU A 147 21.95 21.16 -23.44
N GLY A 148 20.92 20.42 -23.86
CA GLY A 148 20.95 19.00 -24.19
C GLY A 148 19.84 18.72 -25.20
N ASP A 149 20.18 18.96 -26.45
CA ASP A 149 19.39 18.85 -27.67
C ASP A 149 18.76 17.44 -27.85
N ASN A 150 17.46 17.40 -28.16
CA ASN A 150 16.81 16.24 -28.79
C ASN A 150 15.44 16.67 -29.37
N LYS A 151 15.49 17.39 -30.48
CA LYS A 151 14.39 17.44 -31.46
C LYS A 151 14.47 16.23 -32.37
N ASN A 152 13.34 15.55 -32.55
CA ASN A 152 12.82 14.83 -33.73
C ASN A 152 11.64 13.96 -33.23
N ASP A 153 10.45 13.89 -33.83
CA ASP A 153 9.84 14.52 -34.98
C ASP A 153 8.31 14.23 -34.88
N ALA A 154 7.56 15.04 -35.61
CA ALA A 154 6.13 15.19 -35.81
C ALA A 154 5.18 13.98 -35.64
N THR A 155 3.97 14.27 -35.18
CA THR A 155 2.78 14.22 -36.05
C THR A 155 1.68 15.13 -35.50
N GLU A 156 1.46 16.26 -36.16
CA GLU A 156 0.25 17.07 -36.04
C GLU A 156 -0.94 16.36 -36.71
N ARG A 157 -2.15 16.50 -36.13
CA ARG A 157 -3.40 16.66 -36.90
C ARG A 157 -4.53 17.22 -36.02
N SER A 158 -4.92 18.46 -36.34
CA SER A 158 -6.27 19.04 -36.40
C SER A 158 -7.13 19.04 -35.12
N ASP A 159 -7.19 20.16 -34.40
CA ASP A 159 -8.20 21.24 -34.56
C ASP A 159 -9.62 20.83 -34.13
N ARG A 160 -10.05 21.28 -32.92
CA ARG A 160 -11.22 22.16 -32.76
C ARG A 160 -11.53 22.57 -31.31
N THR A 161 -11.69 23.89 -31.17
CA THR A 161 -12.51 24.71 -30.27
C THR A 161 -12.04 25.04 -28.85
N ASP A 162 -11.84 26.35 -28.68
CA ASP A 162 -11.65 27.17 -27.48
C ASP A 162 -12.56 26.80 -26.30
N ASP A 163 -11.96 26.66 -25.12
CA ASP A 163 -12.51 27.18 -23.88
C ASP A 163 -11.36 27.79 -23.06
N VAL A 164 -11.47 29.09 -22.85
CA VAL A 164 -10.53 29.99 -22.15
C VAL A 164 -10.36 29.57 -20.69
N ILE A 165 -9.22 28.96 -20.35
CA ILE A 165 -8.67 28.98 -18.99
C ILE A 165 -7.22 29.46 -19.08
N SER A 166 -7.05 30.72 -18.69
CA SER A 166 -5.78 31.41 -18.54
C SER A 166 -4.83 30.58 -17.66
N PHE A 167 -3.77 30.10 -18.29
CA PHE A 167 -2.66 29.39 -17.70
C PHE A 167 -1.78 30.37 -16.92
N SER A 168 -1.83 30.29 -15.59
CA SER A 168 -0.82 30.89 -14.72
C SER A 168 -0.38 29.87 -13.65
N TYR A 169 0.88 29.46 -13.82
CA TYR A 169 1.83 28.89 -12.87
C TYR A 169 1.44 27.66 -12.03
N SER A 170 2.00 26.53 -12.47
CA SER A 170 2.88 25.69 -11.66
C SER A 170 2.29 25.01 -10.43
N ASP A 171 1.93 23.73 -10.54
CA ASP A 171 2.60 22.65 -9.80
C ASP A 171 2.02 21.30 -10.27
N GLY A 172 2.90 20.46 -10.80
CA GLY A 172 2.55 19.10 -11.18
C GLY A 172 2.46 18.23 -9.93
N LYS A 173 1.25 17.84 -9.54
CA LYS A 173 1.06 16.67 -8.66
C LYS A 173 -0.03 15.78 -9.23
N ARG A 174 0.40 14.80 -10.03
CA ARG A 174 -0.33 13.55 -10.19
C ARG A 174 -0.44 12.95 -8.79
N ALA A 175 -1.64 12.98 -8.22
CA ALA A 175 -1.95 12.40 -6.92
C ALA A 175 -1.87 10.87 -7.00
N GLY A 176 -0.65 10.34 -6.84
CA GLY A 176 -0.43 8.98 -6.41
C GLY A 176 -0.54 8.90 -4.89
N ILE A 177 -1.50 8.10 -4.43
CA ILE A 177 -1.53 7.41 -3.13
C ILE A 177 -0.99 8.18 -1.91
N GLY A 178 -1.93 8.64 -1.06
CA GLY A 178 -1.81 8.38 0.37
C GLY A 178 -1.15 9.42 1.27
N TRP A 179 -0.75 10.60 0.80
CA TRP A 179 -0.48 11.71 1.71
C TRP A 179 -1.75 12.51 1.96
N THR A 180 -2.61 11.99 2.84
CA THR A 180 -3.46 12.90 3.63
C THR A 180 -2.52 13.80 4.40
N GLY A 181 -2.35 15.02 3.91
CA GLY A 181 -1.65 16.05 4.63
C GLY A 181 -2.27 16.17 6.02
N HIS A 182 -1.47 15.97 7.06
CA HIS A 182 -1.73 16.63 8.33
C HIS A 182 -1.52 18.14 8.10
N ALA A 183 -2.49 18.76 7.42
CA ALA A 183 -2.73 20.19 7.47
C ALA A 183 -3.19 20.50 8.90
N GLY A 184 -2.23 20.53 9.82
CA GLY A 184 -2.49 20.67 11.26
C GLY A 184 -1.46 20.04 12.19
N VAL A 185 -0.28 19.60 11.72
CA VAL A 185 0.83 19.33 12.65
C VAL A 185 1.23 20.66 13.30
N GLY A 186 0.85 20.87 14.56
CA GLY A 186 1.17 22.06 15.33
C GLY A 186 2.67 22.38 15.29
N GLU A 187 3.02 23.66 15.34
CA GLU A 187 4.41 24.12 15.26
C GLU A 187 5.33 23.41 16.27
N GLU A 188 4.79 23.06 17.44
CA GLU A 188 5.48 22.31 18.49
C GLU A 188 5.94 20.93 18.03
N HIS A 189 5.07 20.16 17.35
CA HIS A 189 5.44 18.85 16.83
C HIS A 189 6.49 18.99 15.72
N LYS A 190 6.44 20.04 14.89
CA LYS A 190 7.49 20.29 13.89
C LYS A 190 8.83 20.61 14.54
N ARG A 191 8.83 21.35 15.66
CA ARG A 191 10.05 21.65 16.44
C ARG A 191 10.62 20.37 17.06
N LEU A 192 9.78 19.56 17.70
CA LEU A 192 10.20 18.30 18.32
C LEU A 192 10.81 17.34 17.30
N VAL A 193 10.20 17.20 16.12
CA VAL A 193 10.75 16.35 15.06
C VAL A 193 12.11 16.85 14.57
N ARG A 194 12.30 18.17 14.46
CA ARG A 194 13.62 18.72 14.10
C ARG A 194 14.65 18.47 15.19
N GLU A 195 14.31 18.72 16.44
CA GLU A 195 15.17 18.51 17.60
C GLU A 195 15.63 17.04 17.71
N VAL A 196 14.70 16.09 17.58
CA VAL A 196 15.03 14.65 17.60
C VAL A 196 15.98 14.28 16.46
N ASN A 197 15.78 14.86 15.27
CA ASN A 197 16.66 14.60 14.14
C ASN A 197 18.07 15.17 14.38
N GLU A 198 18.15 16.39 14.93
CA GLU A 198 19.41 17.05 15.30
C GLU A 198 20.15 16.22 16.37
N GLU A 199 19.48 15.82 17.44
CA GLU A 199 20.04 14.95 18.47
C GLU A 199 20.55 13.62 17.88
N THR A 200 19.78 13.03 16.96
CA THR A 200 20.18 11.79 16.29
C THR A 200 21.42 11.99 15.43
N THR A 201 21.55 13.13 14.74
CA THR A 201 22.74 13.45 13.95
C THR A 201 23.97 13.67 14.82
N GLU A 202 23.84 14.44 15.91
CA GLU A 202 24.92 14.67 16.87
C GLU A 202 25.39 13.36 17.53
N ALA A 203 24.45 12.49 17.90
CA ALA A 203 24.78 11.18 18.46
C ALA A 203 25.60 10.31 17.48
N ARG A 204 25.27 10.36 16.18
CA ARG A 204 26.01 9.65 15.13
C ARG A 204 27.41 10.22 14.94
N GLU A 205 27.56 11.54 14.94
CA GLU A 205 28.86 12.20 14.84
C GLU A 205 29.75 11.87 16.03
N ASN A 206 29.22 11.99 17.24
CA ASN A 206 29.92 11.64 18.48
C ASN A 206 30.37 10.17 18.49
N ALA A 207 29.53 9.25 18.01
CA ALA A 207 29.89 7.84 17.86
C ALA A 207 31.03 7.63 16.84
N SER A 208 31.01 8.36 15.72
CA SER A 208 32.08 8.34 14.72
C SER A 208 33.40 8.85 15.29
N ILE A 209 33.38 9.99 15.99
CA ILE A 209 34.55 10.58 16.66
C ILE A 209 35.13 9.62 17.69
N LEU A 210 34.27 8.97 18.50
CA LEU A 210 34.73 7.99 19.50
C LEU A 210 35.39 6.77 18.84
N LYS A 211 34.85 6.30 17.71
CA LYS A 211 35.44 5.20 16.95
C LYS A 211 36.81 5.58 16.38
N GLN A 212 36.94 6.77 15.79
CA GLN A 212 38.23 7.27 15.29
C GLN A 212 39.26 7.40 16.42
N ARG A 213 38.85 7.94 17.58
CA ARG A 213 39.73 8.03 18.76
C ARG A 213 40.24 6.66 19.22
N ARG A 214 39.37 5.64 19.24
CA ARG A 214 39.76 4.25 19.57
C ARG A 214 40.71 3.67 18.54
N GLN A 215 40.50 3.93 17.25
CA GLN A 215 41.42 3.49 16.18
C GLN A 215 42.79 4.13 16.34
N ILE A 216 42.86 5.45 16.52
CA ILE A 216 44.12 6.18 16.74
C ILE A 216 44.86 5.63 17.97
N GLN A 217 44.14 5.33 19.06
CA GLN A 217 44.76 4.75 20.25
C GLN A 217 45.27 3.32 20.01
N ALA A 218 44.54 2.50 19.26
CA ALA A 218 44.97 1.16 18.87
C ALA A 218 46.21 1.21 17.95
N GLU A 219 46.27 2.15 17.03
CA GLU A 219 47.42 2.38 16.15
C GLU A 219 48.64 2.83 16.94
N LYS A 220 48.50 3.81 17.86
CA LYS A 220 49.57 4.22 18.76
C LYS A 220 50.12 3.05 19.59
N ASN A 221 49.22 2.19 20.10
CA ASN A 221 49.62 0.99 20.83
C ASN A 221 50.37 0.00 19.92
N ARG A 222 49.90 -0.21 18.69
CA ARG A 222 50.54 -1.07 17.70
C ARG A 222 51.94 -0.56 17.32
N GLU A 223 52.09 0.75 17.11
CA GLU A 223 53.37 1.38 16.82
C GLU A 223 54.33 1.27 17.99
N LYS A 224 53.86 1.51 19.21
CA LYS A 224 54.67 1.34 20.43
C LYS A 224 55.19 -0.09 20.56
N LEU A 225 54.34 -1.09 20.31
CA LEU A 225 54.75 -2.50 20.32
C LEU A 225 55.76 -2.82 19.21
N ARG A 226 55.56 -2.29 18.00
CA ARG A 226 56.52 -2.43 16.89
C ARG A 226 57.88 -1.84 17.24
N GLN A 227 57.91 -0.62 17.81
CA GLN A 227 59.15 0.02 18.24
C GLN A 227 59.84 -0.76 19.36
N ALA A 228 59.09 -1.25 20.36
CA ALA A 228 59.64 -2.07 21.44
C ALA A 228 60.25 -3.38 20.90
N PHE A 229 59.59 -4.03 19.94
CA PHE A 229 60.10 -5.22 19.28
C PHE A 229 61.41 -4.94 18.53
N LEU A 230 61.47 -3.88 17.73
CA LEU A 230 62.68 -3.48 17.00
C LEU A 230 63.84 -3.18 17.95
N LYS A 231 63.59 -2.45 19.05
CA LYS A 231 64.60 -2.17 20.09
C LYS A 231 65.15 -3.47 20.68
N LYS A 232 64.27 -4.44 20.99
CA LYS A 232 64.67 -5.75 21.52
C LYS A 232 65.51 -6.56 20.52
N GLN A 233 65.22 -6.47 19.22
CA GLN A 233 66.04 -7.11 18.18
C GLN A 233 67.44 -6.49 18.08
N ILE A 234 67.52 -5.15 18.12
CA ILE A 234 68.81 -4.44 18.10
C ILE A 234 69.64 -4.79 19.34
N GLU A 235 69.01 -4.82 20.53
CA GLU A 235 69.69 -5.17 21.78
C GLU A 235 70.25 -6.60 21.73
N LYS A 236 69.48 -7.56 21.20
CA LYS A 236 69.97 -8.94 20.98
C LYS A 236 71.16 -9.00 20.05
N LEU A 237 71.12 -8.28 18.92
CA LEU A 237 72.25 -8.23 17.98
C LEU A 237 73.48 -7.57 18.60
N LYS A 238 73.30 -6.54 19.42
CA LYS A 238 74.40 -5.91 20.17
C LYS A 238 75.00 -6.87 21.20
N ALA A 239 74.17 -7.59 21.97
CA ALA A 239 74.64 -8.57 22.93
C ALA A 239 75.45 -9.69 22.25
N ALA A 240 74.94 -10.25 21.15
CA ALA A 240 75.66 -11.27 20.36
C ALA A 240 77.00 -10.74 19.82
N LYS A 241 77.07 -9.49 19.36
CA LYS A 241 78.32 -8.88 18.89
C LYS A 241 79.34 -8.66 20.01
N THR A 242 78.88 -8.34 21.22
CA THR A 242 79.76 -8.21 22.41
C THR A 242 80.31 -9.57 22.84
N GLU A 243 79.51 -10.64 22.74
CA GLU A 243 79.95 -12.01 23.06
C GLU A 243 80.95 -12.58 22.04
N GLU A 244 80.92 -12.13 20.78
CA GLU A 244 81.87 -12.52 19.73
C GLU A 244 83.22 -11.76 19.79
N HIS A 245 83.37 -10.80 20.71
CA HIS A 245 84.62 -10.03 20.92
C HIS A 245 85.30 -10.28 22.28
N PRO A 246 85.49 -11.54 22.74
CA PRO A 246 86.32 -11.79 23.91
C PRO A 246 87.80 -11.59 23.53
N GLN A 247 88.44 -10.70 24.26
CA GLN A 247 89.86 -10.36 24.17
C GLN A 247 90.72 -11.63 24.21
N LEU A 248 91.63 -11.77 23.24
CA LEU A 248 92.80 -12.64 23.37
C LEU A 248 93.61 -12.17 24.58
N PRO A 249 93.96 -13.04 25.55
CA PRO A 249 94.87 -12.66 26.62
C PRO A 249 96.29 -12.51 26.06
N ASP A 250 96.89 -11.35 26.29
CA ASP A 250 98.33 -11.10 26.14
C ASP A 250 99.11 -12.00 27.10
N SER A 251 100.01 -12.85 26.57
CA SER A 251 101.20 -13.39 27.23
C SER A 251 102.14 -13.99 26.18
#